data_AF-A0A377BKD7-F1
#
_entry.id   AF-A0A377BKD7-F1
#
_cell.length_a   1.000
_cell.length_b   1.000
_cell.length_c   1.000
_cell.angle_alpha   90.00
_cell.angle_beta   90.00
_cell.angle_gamma   90.00
#
_symmetry.space_group_name_H-M   'P 1'
#
loop_
_entity.id
_entity.type
_entity.pdbx_description
1 polymer ?
#
loop_
_entity_poly.entity_id
_entity_poly.type
_entity_poly.pdbx_seq_one_letter_code
_entity_poly.pdbx_strand_id
1 'polypeptide(L)' 'MKNILAIQSHVVYGHAGNSAAEFPMRRLGANVWPLNTVQFF' A
#
# COMPACT_ATOMS: atom_id res chain seq x y z
N MET A 1 -12.16 7.13 11.74
CA MET A 1 -11.08 6.37 11.06
C MET A 1 -10.34 7.31 10.12
N LYS A 2 -9.00 7.30 10.10
CA LYS A 2 -8.21 8.16 9.20
C LYS A 2 -8.15 7.53 7.82
N ASN A 3 -8.37 8.32 6.76
CA ASN A 3 -8.20 7.91 5.37
C ASN A 3 -6.81 8.33 4.88
N ILE A 4 -6.09 7.44 4.19
CA ILE A 4 -4.73 7.65 3.68
C ILE A 4 -4.72 7.31 2.19
N LEU A 5 -4.35 8.29 1.35
CA LEU A 5 -4.04 8.08 -0.06
C LEU A 5 -2.55 7.70 -0.18
N ALA A 6 -2.26 6.45 -0.56
CA ALA A 6 -0.90 5.93 -0.62
C ALA A 6 -0.41 5.84 -2.08
N ILE A 7 0.38 6.83 -2.50
CA ILE A 7 0.93 6.93 -3.87
C ILE A 7 2.35 6.36 -3.87
N GLN A 8 2.51 5.08 -4.22
CA GLN A 8 3.78 4.35 -4.16
C GLN A 8 3.85 3.24 -5.23
N SER A 9 5.01 2.59 -5.38
CA SER A 9 5.17 1.42 -6.24
C SER A 9 4.46 0.16 -5.69
N HIS A 10 4.25 -0.85 -6.52
CA HIS A 10 3.68 -2.14 -6.15
C HIS A 10 4.52 -3.29 -6.71
N VAL A 11 4.69 -4.36 -5.92
CA VAL A 11 5.34 -5.61 -6.34
C VAL A 11 4.36 -6.78 -6.23
N VAL A 12 4.34 -7.67 -7.23
CA VAL A 12 3.51 -8.88 -7.21
C VAL A 12 4.10 -9.94 -6.26
N TYR A 13 5.42 -10.08 -6.22
CA TYR A 13 6.13 -10.94 -5.28
C TYR A 13 7.10 -10.14 -4.40
N GLY A 14 7.12 -10.45 -3.10
CA GLY A 14 7.91 -9.73 -2.10
C GLY A 14 7.18 -8.55 -1.47
N HIS A 15 7.92 -7.72 -0.73
CA HIS A 15 7.36 -6.64 0.09
C HIS A 15 8.12 -5.34 -0.16
N ALA A 16 7.61 -4.51 -1.08
CA ALA A 16 8.09 -3.15 -1.33
C ALA A 16 6.92 -2.24 -1.74
N GLY A 17 7.04 -0.94 -1.46
CA GLY A 17 6.00 0.05 -1.77
C GLY A 17 4.66 -0.28 -1.10
N ASN A 18 3.55 -0.09 -1.82
CA ASN A 18 2.20 -0.36 -1.33
C ASN A 18 2.02 -1.83 -0.89
N SER A 19 2.70 -2.79 -1.53
CA SER A 19 2.66 -4.20 -1.10
C SER A 19 3.24 -4.43 0.30
N ALA A 20 4.10 -3.53 0.80
CA ALA A 20 4.62 -3.56 2.18
C ALA A 20 3.86 -2.62 3.13
N ALA A 21 3.27 -1.52 2.62
CA ALA A 21 2.71 -0.46 3.43
C ALA A 21 1.20 -0.62 3.71
N GLU A 22 0.42 -1.13 2.75
CA GLU A 22 -1.04 -1.20 2.81
C GLU A 22 -1.53 -2.09 3.96
N PHE A 23 -0.97 -3.30 4.07
CA PHE A 23 -1.38 -4.26 5.10
C PHE A 23 -1.11 -3.76 6.53
N PRO A 24 0.10 -3.31 6.90
CA PRO A 24 0.36 -2.78 8.25
C PRO A 24 -0.52 -1.58 8.60
N MET A 25 -0.70 -0.64 7.66
CA MET A 25 -1.55 0.53 7.89
C MET A 25 -3.02 0.14 8.13
N ARG A 26 -3.56 -0.79 7.34
CA ARG A 26 -4.91 -1.34 7.57
C ARG A 26 -5.00 -2.09 8.90
N ARG A 27 -3.97 -2.85 9.25
CA ARG A 27 -3.91 -3.60 10.52
C ARG A 27 -3.92 -2.68 11.75
N LEU A 28 -3.45 -1.44 11.62
CA LEU A 28 -3.49 -0.39 12.64
C LEU A 28 -4.79 0.45 12.61
N GLY A 29 -5.77 0.09 11.77
CA GLY A 29 -7.09 0.75 11.74
C GLY A 29 -7.18 1.98 10.83
N ALA A 30 -6.23 2.18 9.91
CA ALA A 30 -6.35 3.18 8.86
C ALA A 30 -7.10 2.63 7.63
N ASN A 31 -7.91 3.46 7.00
CA ASN A 31 -8.47 3.17 5.68
C ASN A 31 -7.48 3.63 4.62
N VAL A 32 -6.97 2.71 3.81
CA VAL A 32 -5.89 2.97 2.84
C VAL A 32 -6.43 2.84 1.42
N TRP A 33 -6.22 3.89 0.63
CA TRP A 33 -6.49 3.94 -0.81
C TRP A 33 -5.15 3.91 -1.55
N PRO A 34 -4.68 2.74 -2.01
CA PRO A 34 -3.43 2.64 -2.75
C PRO A 34 -3.61 3.15 -4.19
N LEU A 35 -2.75 4.06 -4.62
CA LEU A 35 -2.50 4.39 -6.01
C LEU A 35 -1.12 3.84 -6.39
N ASN A 36 -1.13 2.76 -7.16
CA ASN A 36 0.09 2.07 -7.56
C ASN A 36 0.70 2.80 -8.77
N THR A 37 1.88 3.41 -8.59
CA THR A 37 2.57 4.18 -9.65
C THR A 37 3.20 3.28 -10.71
N VAL A 38 3.59 2.06 -10.32
CA VAL A 38 4.14 1.02 -11.19
C VAL A 38 3.86 -0.34 -10.56
N GLN A 39 3.69 -1.37 -11.39
CA GLN A 39 3.62 -2.76 -10.98
C GLN A 39 4.86 -3.51 -11.48
N PHE A 40 5.67 -4.02 -10.55
CA PHE A 40 6.73 -4.97 -10.83
C PHE A 40 6.20 -6.40 -10.64
N PHE A 41 6.47 -7.28 -11.60
CA PHE A 41 6.09 -8.69 -11.55
C PHE A 41 7.04 -9.48 -10.64
#